data_AF-D4E5V7-F1
#
_entry.id   AF-D4E5V7-F1
#
_cell.length_a   1.000
_cell.length_b   1.000
_cell.length_c   1.000
_cell.angle_alpha   90.00
_cell.angle_beta   90.00
_cell.angle_gamma   90.00
#
_symmetry.space_group_name_H-M   'P 1'
#
loop_
_entity.id
_entity.type
_entity.pdbx_description
1 polymer ?
#
loop_
_entity_poly.entity_id
_entity_poly.type
_entity_poly.pdbx_seq_one_letter_code
_entity_poly.pdbx_strand_id
1 'polypeptide(L)' 'MVATEVEQKSGVLVFRGEFFLDLDGLPTAKTTAVFNMFKHLAHLLSDKYHLVD' A
#
# COMPACT_ATOMS: atom_id res chain seq x y z
N MET A 1 -3.54 -3.78 10.16
CA MET A 1 -2.99 -3.38 8.84
C MET A 1 -4.12 -3.45 7.84
N VAL A 2 -4.71 -2.30 7.49
CA VAL A 2 -5.89 -2.21 6.63
C VAL A 2 -5.58 -1.20 5.52
N ALA A 3 -5.86 -1.55 4.27
CA ALA A 3 -5.83 -0.61 3.16
C ALA A 3 -7.15 0.18 3.16
N THR A 4 -7.07 1.50 3.24
CA THR A 4 -8.25 2.38 3.25
C THR A 4 -8.47 3.05 1.91
N GLU A 5 -7.42 3.14 1.09
CA GLU A 5 -7.43 3.81 -0.20
C GLU A 5 -6.59 3.05 -1.21
N VAL A 6 -6.95 3.19 -2.49
CA VAL A 6 -6.19 2.68 -3.63
C VAL A 6 -6.22 3.71 -4.75
N GLU A 7 -5.06 3.96 -5.35
CA GLU A 7 -4.91 4.73 -6.59
C GLU A 7 -4.18 3.87 -7.63
N GLN A 8 -4.38 4.09 -8.93
CA GLN A 8 -3.59 3.41 -9.97
C GLN A 8 -2.61 4.38 -10.62
N LYS A 9 -1.32 4.02 -10.62
CA LYS A 9 -0.22 4.82 -11.20
C LYS A 9 0.57 3.98 -12.17
N SER A 10 0.64 4.43 -13.42
CA SER A 10 1.40 3.74 -14.49
C SER A 10 1.07 2.24 -14.59
N GLY A 11 -0.23 1.90 -14.50
CA GLY A 11 -0.70 0.52 -14.54
C GLY A 11 -0.63 -0.24 -13.21
N VAL A 12 0.00 0.30 -12.17
CA VAL A 12 0.17 -0.37 -10.87
C VAL A 12 -0.79 0.21 -9.82
N LEU A 13 -1.53 -0.65 -9.13
CA LEU A 13 -2.34 -0.29 -7.97
C LEU A 13 -1.43 0.02 -6.77
N VAL A 14 -1.64 1.19 -6.17
CA VAL A 14 -0.90 1.70 -5.01
C VAL A 14 -1.88 1.78 -3.85
N PHE A 15 -1.68 0.91 -2.87
CA PHE A 15 -2.49 0.86 -1.65
C PHE A 15 -1.96 1.82 -0.59
N ARG A 16 -2.87 2.47 0.13
CA ARG A 16 -2.57 3.38 1.24
C ARG A 16 -3.39 3.02 2.48
N GLY A 17 -2.86 3.40 3.62
CA GLY A 17 -3.46 3.19 4.93
C GLY A 17 -2.49 3.59 6.04
N GLU A 18 -2.69 3.07 7.24
CA GLU A 18 -1.82 3.35 8.38
C GLU A 18 -0.42 2.73 8.20
N PHE A 19 0.63 3.57 8.21
CA PHE A 19 2.03 3.15 8.05
C PHE A 19 2.78 2.90 9.36
N PHE A 20 2.14 3.13 10.53
CA PHE A 20 2.74 2.96 11.86
C PHE A 20 4.08 3.71 12.02
N LEU A 21 4.12 4.95 11.57
CA LEU A 21 5.28 5.84 11.74
C LEU A 21 5.38 6.31 13.20
N ASP A 22 6.57 6.73 13.62
CA ASP A 22 6.75 7.37 14.93
C ASP A 22 6.30 8.84 14.94
N LEU A 23 6.52 9.53 16.05
CA LEU A 23 6.13 10.93 16.25
C LEU A 23 6.84 11.90 15.29
N ASP A 24 8.03 11.54 14.80
CA ASP A 24 8.80 12.32 13.85
C ASP A 24 8.48 11.93 12.39
N GLY A 25 7.56 10.99 12.19
CA GLY A 25 7.15 10.50 10.87
C GLY A 25 8.11 9.48 10.27
N LEU A 26 8.99 8.88 11.07
CA LEU A 26 9.96 7.89 10.60
C LEU A 26 9.39 6.47 10.64
N PRO A 27 9.82 5.58 9.71
CA PRO A 27 9.43 4.18 9.71
C PRO A 27 9.81 3.45 10.99
N THR A 28 8.90 2.65 11.52
CA THR A 28 9.16 1.72 12.63
C THR A 28 9.25 0.28 12.13
N ALA A 29 9.56 -0.66 13.02
CA ALA A 29 9.55 -2.09 12.67
C ALA A 29 8.17 -2.58 12.14
N LYS A 30 7.06 -1.95 12.58
CA LYS A 30 5.72 -2.27 12.08
C LYS A 30 5.47 -1.76 10.67
N THR A 31 6.14 -0.67 10.29
CA THR A 31 6.04 -0.07 8.97
C THR A 31 6.48 -1.04 7.88
N THR A 32 7.54 -1.83 8.11
CA THR A 32 8.02 -2.85 7.17
C THR A 32 6.94 -3.87 6.81
N ALA A 33 6.15 -4.32 7.80
CA ALA A 33 5.10 -5.31 7.56
C ALA A 33 3.95 -4.75 6.71
N VAL A 34 3.57 -3.48 6.93
CA VAL A 34 2.58 -2.80 6.08
C VAL A 34 3.08 -2.60 4.66
N PHE A 35 4.33 -2.16 4.50
CA PHE A 35 4.92 -1.99 3.17
C PHE A 35 4.95 -3.32 2.40
N ASN A 36 5.33 -4.41 3.05
CA ASN A 36 5.34 -5.73 2.41
C ASN A 36 3.92 -6.17 2.01
N MET A 37 2.93 -5.95 2.87
CA MET A 37 1.55 -6.30 2.60
C MET A 37 0.97 -5.48 1.43
N PHE A 38 1.14 -4.16 1.43
CA PHE A 38 0.69 -3.30 0.33
C PHE A 38 1.43 -3.61 -0.97
N LYS A 39 2.73 -3.92 -0.92
CA LYS A 39 3.47 -4.34 -2.11
C LYS A 39 2.97 -5.66 -2.66
N HIS A 40 2.62 -6.62 -1.79
CA HIS A 40 2.07 -7.90 -2.20
C HIS A 40 0.71 -7.74 -2.88
N LEU A 41 -0.18 -6.92 -2.31
CA LEU A 41 -1.46 -6.58 -2.92
C LEU A 41 -1.29 -5.89 -4.28
N ALA A 42 -0.40 -4.88 -4.36
CA ALA A 42 -0.08 -4.19 -5.60
C ALA A 42 0.37 -5.17 -6.68
N HIS A 43 1.28 -6.09 -6.35
CA HIS A 43 1.76 -7.07 -7.32
C HIS A 43 0.65 -8.01 -7.79
N LEU A 44 -0.11 -8.60 -6.87
CA LEU A 44 -1.12 -9.59 -7.23
C LEU A 44 -2.35 -9.00 -7.95
N LEU A 45 -2.75 -7.79 -7.59
CA LEU A 45 -4.00 -7.19 -8.06
C LEU A 45 -3.80 -6.33 -9.31
N SER A 46 -2.63 -5.72 -9.51
CA SER A 46 -2.37 -4.93 -10.72
C SER A 46 -2.38 -5.77 -11.99
N ASP A 47 -2.00 -7.05 -11.89
CA ASP A 47 -2.03 -7.99 -13.01
C ASP A 47 -3.45 -8.45 -13.35
N LYS A 48 -4.40 -8.28 -12.41
CA LYS A 48 -5.76 -8.83 -12.52
C LYS A 48 -6.82 -7.77 -12.74
N TYR A 49 -6.56 -6.54 -12.30
CA TYR A 49 -7.55 -5.48 -12.22
C TYR A 49 -6.98 -4.14 -12.64
N HIS A 50 -7.86 -3.30 -13.16
CA HIS A 50 -7.60 -1.89 -13.41
C HIS A 50 -8.67 -1.08 -12.69
N LEU A 51 -8.24 0.02 -12.06
CA LEU A 51 -9.09 0.95 -11.38
C LEU A 51 -9.82 1.80 -12.44
N VAL A 52 -11.13 1.93 -12.27
CA VAL A 52 -11.98 2.80 -13.08
C VAL A 52 -12.49 3.93 -12.18
N ASP A 53 -12.69 5.12 -12.77
CA ASP A 53 -13.16 6.32 -12.07
C ASP A 53 -14.55 6.13 -11.43
#